data_AF-A0A0N5BVC2-F1
#
_entry.id   AF-A0A0N5BVC2-F1
#
_cell.length_a   1.000
_cell.length_b   1.000
_cell.length_c   1.000
_cell.angle_alpha   90.00
_cell.angle_beta   90.00
_cell.angle_gamma   90.00
#
_symmetry.space_group_name_H-M   'P 1'
#
loop_
_entity.id
_entity.type
_entity.pdbx_description
1 polymer ?
#
loop_
_entity_poly.entity_id
_entity_poly.type
_entity_poly.pdbx_seq_one_letter_code
_entity_poly.pdbx_strand_id
1 'polypeptide(L)'
;MDPDSEDKGTEEQIDIFVLPDGPLIHILSQLSWKDLLIVRLVSRSFYNFIHENYGLLNRKKLKDVLIKYDENCEECPFSVKLSLDTVRTLFLNPLFNDFNMVKTISFQNDEEMSKFLKMFDIRDLHILKIPVVKNIDIFDVLSRSLQMGTKIEILDVCRLEEKDFTSFRRFIEKLSSINKLVIQHICSPSAEAKDILSDLSLSSFDTIESFKISECHETKILSIDMVTDLFRKNPDLTDLIIGSMNIEFLQIVFKEFFTMEQPLNMRCKNTHNAIFLKLHYGGEIKHLVEILSNVLRELENVQELDYSPEPWRRATFVSSKDCKYCLKRKHKISKYVILCEDLLNC
;
A
#
# COMPACT_ATOMS: atom_id res chain seq x y z
N MET A 1 -25.00 51.77 -35.32
CA MET A 1 -26.09 50.92 -34.81
C MET A 1 -25.65 49.50 -35.07
N ASP A 2 -25.20 48.80 -34.04
CA ASP A 2 -25.19 47.33 -34.02
C ASP A 2 -26.65 46.82 -34.04
N PRO A 3 -26.93 45.57 -34.45
CA PRO A 3 -26.52 44.42 -33.65
C PRO A 3 -25.84 43.28 -34.43
N ASP A 4 -24.80 42.77 -33.78
CA ASP A 4 -24.35 41.38 -33.80
C ASP A 4 -25.53 40.39 -33.82
N SER A 5 -25.56 39.52 -34.84
CA SER A 5 -26.27 38.24 -34.72
C SER A 5 -25.31 37.22 -34.10
N GLU A 6 -25.16 37.29 -32.77
CA GLU A 6 -24.75 36.13 -31.98
C GLU A 6 -25.85 35.08 -32.10
N ASP A 7 -25.73 34.21 -33.10
CA ASP A 7 -26.47 32.95 -33.17
C ASP A 7 -25.88 32.01 -32.10
N LYS A 8 -26.16 32.32 -30.84
CA LYS A 8 -26.06 31.37 -29.73
C LYS A 8 -27.18 30.36 -29.96
N GLY A 9 -26.87 29.36 -30.79
CA GLY A 9 -27.64 28.13 -30.86
C GLY A 9 -27.80 27.62 -29.43
N THR A 10 -29.00 27.83 -28.89
CA THR A 10 -29.43 27.18 -27.67
C THR A 10 -29.47 25.71 -28.03
N GLU A 11 -28.54 24.91 -27.48
CA GLU A 11 -28.71 23.46 -27.44
C GLU A 11 -30.06 23.24 -26.75
N GLU A 12 -31.13 23.07 -27.53
CA GLU A 12 -32.40 22.56 -27.01
C GLU A 12 -32.04 21.31 -26.22
N GLN A 13 -32.38 21.30 -24.92
CA GLN A 13 -32.31 20.11 -24.10
C GLN A 13 -33.30 19.10 -24.68
N ILE A 14 -32.87 18.40 -25.73
CA ILE A 14 -33.56 17.22 -26.21
C ILE A 14 -33.39 16.23 -25.08
N ASP A 15 -34.48 16.01 -24.35
CA ASP A 15 -34.59 14.95 -23.35
C ASP A 15 -34.56 13.62 -24.09
N ILE A 16 -33.35 13.18 -24.47
CA ILE A 16 -33.10 11.94 -25.22
C ILE A 16 -33.59 10.73 -24.41
N PHE A 17 -33.72 10.89 -23.10
CA PHE A 17 -34.16 9.82 -22.21
C PHE A 17 -35.67 9.92 -21.98
N VAL A 18 -36.44 9.22 -22.81
CA VAL A 18 -37.86 8.93 -22.52
C VAL A 18 -38.01 8.12 -21.22
N LEU A 19 -36.93 7.47 -20.78
CA LEU A 19 -36.87 6.67 -19.57
C LEU A 19 -36.29 7.47 -18.39
N PRO A 20 -36.87 7.33 -17.18
CA PRO A 20 -36.24 7.84 -15.97
C PRO A 20 -34.86 7.19 -15.71
N ASP A 21 -34.03 7.86 -14.92
CA ASP A 21 -32.65 7.44 -14.61
C ASP A 21 -32.56 6.01 -14.06
N GLY A 22 -33.45 5.61 -13.16
CA GLY A 22 -33.43 4.30 -12.51
C GLY A 22 -33.51 3.13 -13.51
N PRO A 23 -34.56 3.05 -14.35
CA PRO A 23 -34.64 2.09 -15.45
C PRO A 23 -33.44 2.13 -16.39
N LEU A 24 -32.92 3.33 -16.72
CA LEU A 24 -31.77 3.46 -17.60
C LEU A 24 -30.49 2.90 -16.98
N ILE A 25 -30.20 3.20 -15.72
CA ILE A 25 -29.09 2.60 -14.95
C ILE A 25 -29.24 1.08 -14.92
N HIS A 26 -30.45 0.57 -14.69
CA HIS A 26 -30.69 -0.87 -14.70
C HIS A 26 -30.35 -1.49 -16.06
N ILE A 27 -30.81 -0.92 -17.17
CA ILE A 27 -30.48 -1.39 -18.53
C ILE A 27 -28.96 -1.35 -18.77
N LEU A 28 -28.32 -0.21 -18.47
CA LEU A 28 -26.88 -0.04 -18.66
C LEU A 28 -26.05 -0.97 -17.77
N SER A 29 -26.53 -1.29 -16.56
CA SER A 29 -25.84 -2.23 -15.66
C SER A 29 -25.80 -3.67 -16.18
N GLN A 30 -26.72 -4.04 -17.09
CA GLN A 30 -26.72 -5.34 -17.76
C GLN A 30 -25.74 -5.42 -18.92
N LEU A 31 -25.22 -4.28 -19.40
CA LEU A 31 -24.29 -4.24 -20.52
C LEU A 31 -22.90 -4.70 -20.11
N SER A 32 -22.18 -5.31 -21.05
CA SER A 32 -20.76 -5.57 -20.85
C SER A 32 -19.98 -4.26 -20.86
N TRP A 33 -18.77 -4.26 -20.27
CA TRP A 33 -17.89 -3.08 -20.32
C TRP A 33 -17.61 -2.61 -21.75
N LYS A 34 -17.47 -3.55 -22.70
CA LYS A 34 -17.24 -3.22 -24.11
C LYS A 34 -18.46 -2.50 -24.70
N ASP A 35 -19.67 -2.96 -24.38
CA ASP A 35 -20.90 -2.35 -24.88
C ASP A 35 -21.12 -0.98 -24.25
N LEU A 36 -20.83 -0.82 -22.95
CA LEU A 36 -20.85 0.49 -22.28
C LEU A 36 -19.93 1.51 -22.97
N LEU A 37 -18.73 1.09 -23.40
CA LEU A 37 -17.82 1.94 -24.15
C LEU A 37 -18.41 2.34 -25.52
N ILE A 38 -19.17 1.47 -26.17
CA ILE A 38 -19.85 1.78 -27.44
C ILE A 38 -21.01 2.74 -27.21
N VAL A 39 -21.87 2.48 -26.22
CA VAL A 39 -23.02 3.34 -25.88
C VAL A 39 -22.57 4.75 -25.55
N ARG A 40 -21.45 4.89 -24.85
CA ARG A 40 -20.84 6.18 -24.53
C ARG A 40 -20.46 7.01 -25.77
N LEU A 41 -20.24 6.37 -26.92
CA LEU A 41 -19.90 7.04 -28.18
C LEU A 41 -21.14 7.43 -29.00
N VAL A 42 -22.34 7.03 -28.58
CA VAL A 42 -23.59 7.30 -29.31
C VAL A 42 -24.00 8.76 -29.21
N SER A 43 -23.92 9.37 -28.02
CA SER A 43 -24.26 10.79 -27.82
C SER A 43 -23.59 11.39 -26.59
N ARG A 44 -23.54 12.72 -26.53
CA ARG A 44 -23.04 13.47 -25.37
C ARG A 44 -23.86 13.20 -24.11
N SER A 45 -25.18 13.02 -24.25
CA SER A 45 -26.06 12.69 -23.13
C SER A 45 -25.78 11.30 -22.57
N PHE A 46 -25.60 10.28 -23.41
CA PHE A 46 -25.17 8.95 -22.95
C PHE A 46 -23.79 9.01 -22.30
N TYR A 47 -22.88 9.81 -22.86
CA TYR A 47 -21.57 10.01 -22.26
C TYR A 47 -21.66 10.54 -20.84
N ASN A 48 -22.36 11.66 -20.65
CA ASN A 48 -22.51 12.30 -19.34
C ASN A 48 -23.25 11.37 -18.36
N PHE A 49 -24.34 10.74 -18.80
CA PHE A 49 -25.13 9.83 -17.97
C PHE A 49 -24.32 8.63 -17.47
N ILE A 50 -23.58 7.96 -18.36
CA ILE A 50 -22.68 6.86 -17.98
C ILE A 50 -21.58 7.37 -17.04
N HIS A 51 -21.03 8.56 -17.33
CA HIS A 51 -19.96 9.15 -16.53
C HIS A 51 -20.36 9.42 -15.08
N GLU A 52 -21.54 9.99 -14.87
CA GLU A 52 -22.07 10.30 -13.54
C GLU A 52 -22.45 9.03 -12.76
N ASN A 53 -22.80 7.95 -13.46
CA ASN A 53 -23.33 6.73 -12.87
C ASN A 53 -22.37 5.53 -12.85
N TYR A 54 -21.08 5.67 -13.19
CA TYR A 54 -20.12 4.54 -13.26
C TYR A 54 -20.13 3.65 -12.02
N GLY A 55 -20.31 4.22 -10.82
CA GLY A 55 -20.34 3.48 -9.56
C GLY A 55 -21.47 2.43 -9.47
N LEU A 56 -22.53 2.58 -10.28
CA LEU A 56 -23.70 1.71 -10.34
C LEU A 56 -23.67 0.74 -11.54
N LEU A 57 -22.68 0.87 -12.42
CA LEU A 57 -22.57 0.09 -13.65
C LEU A 57 -21.57 -1.07 -13.51
N ASN A 58 -21.62 -2.01 -14.45
CA ASN A 58 -20.68 -3.12 -14.51
C ASN A 58 -19.29 -2.64 -14.97
N ARG A 59 -18.45 -2.30 -13.99
CA ARG A 59 -17.10 -1.78 -14.21
C ARG A 59 -16.10 -2.91 -14.40
N LYS A 60 -15.07 -2.64 -15.21
CA LYS A 60 -13.96 -3.59 -15.38
C LYS A 60 -13.09 -3.59 -14.13
N LYS A 61 -12.77 -4.80 -13.63
CA LYS A 61 -11.89 -4.99 -12.47
C LYS A 61 -10.44 -4.67 -12.81
N LEU A 62 -9.81 -3.89 -11.94
CA LEU A 62 -8.37 -3.67 -11.97
C LEU A 62 -7.69 -4.64 -11.02
N LYS A 63 -6.51 -5.10 -11.43
CA LYS A 63 -5.67 -5.96 -10.61
C LYS A 63 -4.57 -5.15 -9.95
N ASP A 64 -3.81 -4.39 -10.74
CA ASP A 64 -2.72 -3.56 -10.23
C ASP A 64 -2.87 -2.11 -10.70
N VAL A 65 -2.54 -1.18 -9.80
CA VAL A 65 -2.47 0.25 -10.05
C VAL A 65 -1.10 0.75 -9.63
N LEU A 66 -0.32 1.25 -10.59
CA LEU A 66 0.99 1.82 -10.33
C LEU A 66 0.98 3.27 -10.78
N ILE A 67 1.08 4.18 -9.82
CA ILE A 67 1.14 5.61 -10.09
C ILE A 67 2.61 5.98 -10.25
N LYS A 68 2.89 6.83 -11.23
CA LYS A 68 4.21 7.41 -11.48
C LYS A 68 4.05 8.92 -11.55
N TYR A 69 5.06 9.61 -11.05
CA TYR A 69 5.16 11.06 -11.09
C TYR A 69 6.48 11.44 -11.75
N ASP A 70 6.42 12.35 -12.72
CA ASP A 70 7.59 12.93 -13.38
C ASP A 70 7.61 14.43 -13.11
N GLU A 71 8.49 14.86 -12.21
CA GLU A 71 8.68 16.28 -11.86
C GLU A 71 9.09 17.14 -13.06
N ASN A 72 9.68 16.55 -14.10
CA ASN A 72 10.18 17.27 -15.27
C ASN A 72 9.12 17.37 -16.39
N CYS A 73 7.97 16.72 -16.25
CA CYS A 73 6.91 16.77 -17.23
C CYS A 73 5.87 17.84 -16.87
N GLU A 74 6.02 19.05 -17.42
CA GLU A 74 5.10 20.16 -17.16
C GLU A 74 3.67 19.87 -17.65
N GLU A 75 3.51 19.15 -18.76
CA GLU A 75 2.19 18.92 -19.38
C GLU A 75 1.39 17.80 -18.70
N CYS A 76 2.06 16.73 -18.28
CA CYS A 76 1.41 15.51 -17.75
C CYS A 76 2.25 14.91 -16.63
N PRO A 77 2.31 15.58 -15.47
CA PRO A 77 3.15 15.14 -14.35
C PRO A 77 2.84 13.74 -13.85
N PHE A 78 1.64 13.22 -14.10
CA PHE A 78 1.20 11.92 -13.60
C PHE A 78 1.06 10.93 -14.74
N SER A 79 1.49 9.69 -14.49
CA SER A 79 1.01 8.57 -15.28
C SER A 79 0.57 7.42 -14.39
N VAL A 80 -0.59 6.86 -14.72
CA VAL A 80 -1.12 5.67 -14.06
C VAL A 80 -0.95 4.50 -15.01
N LYS A 81 -0.17 3.51 -14.56
CA LYS A 81 -0.01 2.23 -15.21
C LYS A 81 -0.96 1.24 -14.57
N LEU A 82 -1.90 0.74 -15.37
CA LEU A 82 -2.94 -0.18 -14.93
C LEU A 82 -2.67 -1.59 -15.44
N SER A 83 -2.92 -2.60 -14.63
CA SER A 83 -3.10 -3.97 -15.08
C SER A 83 -4.55 -4.41 -14.82
N LEU A 84 -5.14 -5.08 -15.80
CA LEU A 84 -6.52 -5.56 -15.71
C LEU A 84 -6.51 -6.99 -15.21
N ASP A 85 -7.51 -7.35 -14.41
CA ASP A 85 -7.73 -8.75 -14.04
C ASP A 85 -8.20 -9.52 -15.27
N THR A 86 -7.26 -10.12 -15.99
CA THR A 86 -7.60 -11.11 -16.99
C THR A 86 -7.93 -12.38 -16.24
N VAL A 87 -9.22 -12.74 -16.24
CA VAL A 87 -9.66 -14.06 -15.80
C VAL A 87 -8.70 -15.05 -16.46
N ARG A 88 -7.90 -15.73 -15.64
CA ARG A 88 -7.08 -16.87 -16.02
C ARG A 88 -8.01 -17.89 -16.64
N THR A 89 -8.32 -17.72 -17.92
CA THR A 89 -8.93 -18.73 -18.75
C THR A 89 -7.81 -19.73 -18.95
N LEU A 90 -7.67 -20.63 -17.97
CA LEU A 90 -6.64 -21.65 -17.87
C LEU A 90 -6.66 -22.66 -19.02
N PHE A 91 -7.56 -22.49 -19.98
CA PHE A 91 -7.74 -23.39 -21.09
C PHE A 91 -8.11 -22.57 -22.33
N LEU A 92 -7.41 -22.89 -23.42
CA LEU A 92 -7.63 -22.50 -24.81
C LEU A 92 -6.70 -21.37 -25.32
N ASN A 93 -5.59 -21.82 -25.90
CA ASN A 93 -4.66 -21.17 -26.82
C ASN A 93 -3.43 -20.42 -26.26
N PRO A 94 -2.23 -21.05 -26.32
CA PRO A 94 -0.94 -20.40 -26.02
C PRO A 94 -0.49 -19.36 -27.06
N LEU A 95 -1.30 -19.07 -28.08
CA LEU A 95 -1.00 -18.08 -29.12
C LEU A 95 -1.47 -16.65 -28.79
N PHE A 96 -2.18 -16.44 -27.67
CA PHE A 96 -2.57 -15.11 -27.16
C PHE A 96 -1.98 -14.83 -25.78
N ASN A 97 -0.74 -15.25 -25.56
CA ASN A 97 -0.06 -15.18 -24.26
C ASN A 97 0.45 -13.77 -23.87
N ASP A 98 -0.10 -12.71 -24.47
CA ASP A 98 0.53 -11.38 -24.53
C ASP A 98 -0.25 -10.22 -23.88
N PHE A 99 -1.32 -10.49 -23.11
CA PHE A 99 -2.15 -9.40 -22.58
C PHE A 99 -2.38 -9.46 -21.08
N ASN A 100 -1.31 -9.30 -20.31
CA ASN A 100 -1.40 -8.28 -19.26
C ASN A 100 -1.50 -6.95 -20.01
N MET A 101 -2.72 -6.51 -20.35
CA MET A 101 -2.94 -5.20 -20.98
C MET A 101 -2.54 -4.12 -19.98
N VAL A 102 -1.25 -3.83 -19.99
CA VAL A 102 -0.63 -2.75 -19.27
C VAL A 102 -0.92 -1.50 -20.07
N LYS A 103 -1.83 -0.67 -19.55
CA LYS A 103 -2.10 0.64 -20.14
C LYS A 103 -1.52 1.71 -19.25
N THR A 104 -0.65 2.54 -19.81
CA THR A 104 -0.18 3.77 -19.16
C THR A 104 -1.00 4.92 -19.71
N ILE A 105 -1.57 5.73 -18.83
CA ILE A 105 -2.31 6.94 -19.19
C ILE A 105 -1.74 8.06 -18.36
N SER A 106 -1.52 9.20 -19.01
CA SER A 106 -1.01 10.39 -18.36
C SER A 106 -2.14 11.37 -18.05
N PHE A 107 -2.00 12.11 -16.95
CA PHE A 107 -3.01 13.06 -16.48
C PHE A 107 -2.38 14.41 -16.20
N GLN A 108 -3.12 15.48 -16.49
CA GLN A 108 -2.66 16.84 -16.22
C GLN A 108 -2.95 17.26 -14.78
N ASN A 109 -4.05 16.75 -14.20
CA ASN A 109 -4.52 17.12 -12.87
C ASN A 109 -5.16 15.94 -12.11
N ASP A 110 -5.42 16.19 -10.84
CA ASP A 110 -5.95 15.26 -9.86
C ASP A 110 -7.41 14.85 -10.14
N GLU A 111 -8.24 15.79 -10.62
CA GLU A 111 -9.65 15.56 -10.94
C GLU A 111 -9.81 14.64 -12.15
N GLU A 112 -8.99 14.81 -13.19
CA GLU A 112 -8.97 13.94 -14.36
C GLU A 112 -8.62 12.49 -13.97
N MET A 113 -7.59 12.33 -13.13
CA MET A 113 -7.19 11.03 -12.61
C MET A 113 -8.29 10.40 -11.73
N SER A 114 -8.93 11.18 -10.85
CA SER A 114 -10.04 10.73 -10.00
C SER A 114 -11.21 10.20 -10.83
N LYS A 115 -11.66 10.98 -11.82
CA LYS A 115 -12.72 10.60 -12.75
C LYS A 115 -12.36 9.34 -13.52
N PHE A 116 -11.11 9.23 -13.96
CA PHE A 116 -10.63 8.06 -14.67
C PHE A 116 -10.63 6.80 -13.80
N LEU A 117 -10.14 6.88 -12.56
CA LEU A 117 -10.11 5.73 -11.64
C LEU A 117 -11.52 5.23 -11.28
N LYS A 118 -12.50 6.14 -11.15
CA LYS A 118 -13.92 5.79 -10.89
C LYS A 118 -14.54 4.89 -11.96
N MET A 119 -14.00 4.90 -13.19
CA MET A 119 -14.45 4.04 -14.28
C MET A 119 -14.19 2.55 -14.04
N PHE A 120 -13.30 2.21 -13.11
CA PHE A 120 -12.89 0.84 -12.83
C PHE A 120 -13.42 0.35 -11.49
N ASP A 121 -13.54 -0.97 -11.37
CA ASP A 121 -13.76 -1.62 -10.09
C ASP A 121 -12.40 -1.87 -9.42
N ILE A 122 -12.08 -1.04 -8.42
CA ILE A 122 -10.86 -1.08 -7.61
C ILE A 122 -11.10 -1.57 -6.19
N ARG A 123 -12.22 -2.26 -5.93
CA ARG A 123 -12.57 -2.79 -4.60
C ARG A 123 -11.64 -3.90 -4.11
N ASP A 124 -10.90 -4.53 -5.01
CA ASP A 124 -10.02 -5.66 -4.72
C ASP A 124 -8.78 -5.54 -5.60
N LEU A 125 -7.70 -4.95 -5.05
CA LEU A 125 -6.45 -4.72 -5.74
C LEU A 125 -5.38 -5.69 -5.23
N HIS A 126 -4.60 -6.25 -6.14
CA HIS A 126 -3.41 -7.01 -5.81
C HIS A 126 -2.25 -6.05 -5.46
N ILE A 127 -1.97 -5.05 -6.29
CA ILE A 127 -0.92 -4.05 -6.00
C ILE A 127 -1.45 -2.63 -6.18
N LEU A 128 -1.17 -1.77 -5.20
CA LEU A 128 -1.24 -0.32 -5.32
C LEU A 128 0.12 0.28 -4.97
N LYS A 129 0.81 0.85 -5.96
CA LYS A 129 2.08 1.56 -5.76
C LYS A 129 1.92 3.06 -5.95
N ILE A 130 2.33 3.82 -4.96
CA ILE A 130 2.17 5.28 -4.86
C ILE A 130 3.56 5.92 -4.79
N PRO A 131 3.95 6.76 -5.75
CA PRO A 131 5.26 7.38 -5.82
C PRO A 131 5.34 8.59 -4.87
N VAL A 132 6.51 9.21 -4.83
CA VAL A 132 6.68 10.53 -4.21
C VAL A 132 5.98 11.59 -5.05
N VAL A 133 5.11 12.40 -4.43
CA VAL A 133 4.42 13.49 -5.11
C VAL A 133 4.49 14.75 -4.26
N LYS A 134 5.22 15.78 -4.72
CA LYS A 134 5.41 17.00 -3.93
C LYS A 134 4.18 17.91 -3.91
N ASN A 135 3.44 17.97 -5.02
CA ASN A 135 2.46 19.04 -5.28
C ASN A 135 1.01 18.59 -5.35
N ILE A 136 0.72 17.29 -5.21
CA ILE A 136 -0.65 16.76 -5.22
C ILE A 136 -0.84 15.81 -4.06
N ASP A 137 -1.96 16.01 -3.36
CA ASP A 137 -2.44 15.11 -2.34
C ASP A 137 -3.02 13.83 -2.99
N ILE A 138 -2.12 12.91 -3.35
CA ILE A 138 -2.47 11.67 -4.05
C ILE A 138 -3.43 10.80 -3.23
N PHE A 139 -3.32 10.85 -1.90
CA PHE A 139 -4.19 10.09 -1.01
C PHE A 139 -5.60 10.66 -0.98
N ASP A 140 -5.79 11.98 -1.09
CA ASP A 140 -7.13 12.56 -1.27
C ASP A 140 -7.77 12.12 -2.59
N VAL A 141 -7.00 12.09 -3.69
CA VAL A 141 -7.51 11.61 -4.99
C VAL A 141 -7.94 10.16 -4.93
N LEU A 142 -7.09 9.31 -4.36
CA LEU A 142 -7.38 7.88 -4.18
C LEU A 142 -8.55 7.68 -3.23
N SER A 143 -8.60 8.44 -2.14
CA SER A 143 -9.74 8.47 -1.22
C SER A 143 -11.03 8.78 -1.97
N ARG A 144 -11.10 9.83 -2.79
CA ARG A 144 -12.30 10.17 -3.59
C ARG A 144 -12.73 9.08 -4.58
N SER A 145 -11.80 8.21 -4.98
CA SER A 145 -12.04 7.13 -5.95
C SER A 145 -12.40 5.79 -5.30
N LEU A 146 -11.88 5.53 -4.09
CA LEU A 146 -12.05 4.28 -3.37
C LEU A 146 -13.37 4.19 -2.62
N GLN A 147 -13.92 2.97 -2.60
CA GLN A 147 -15.11 2.62 -1.86
C GLN A 147 -14.74 2.10 -0.47
N MET A 148 -15.65 2.28 0.49
CA MET A 148 -15.48 1.72 1.83
C MET A 148 -15.39 0.20 1.75
N GLY A 149 -14.45 -0.38 2.49
CA GLY A 149 -14.19 -1.80 2.53
C GLY A 149 -13.31 -2.32 1.39
N THR A 150 -12.57 -1.45 0.68
CA THR A 150 -11.63 -1.87 -0.37
C THR A 150 -10.54 -2.78 0.21
N LYS A 151 -10.15 -3.82 -0.54
CA LYS A 151 -9.06 -4.73 -0.19
C LYS A 151 -7.85 -4.46 -1.06
N ILE A 152 -6.67 -4.44 -0.43
CA ILE A 152 -5.41 -4.27 -1.14
C ILE A 152 -4.43 -5.32 -0.63
N GLU A 153 -3.96 -6.22 -1.49
CA GLU A 153 -2.96 -7.22 -1.05
C GLU A 153 -1.61 -6.55 -0.76
N ILE A 154 -1.11 -5.69 -1.65
CA ILE A 154 0.17 -4.98 -1.49
C ILE A 154 -0.02 -3.47 -1.68
N LEU A 155 0.18 -2.71 -0.61
CA LEU A 155 0.26 -1.24 -0.65
C LEU A 155 1.72 -0.81 -0.50
N ASP A 156 2.28 -0.18 -1.53
CA ASP A 156 3.66 0.34 -1.55
C ASP A 156 3.65 1.87 -1.71
N VAL A 157 3.97 2.56 -0.63
CA VAL A 157 4.07 4.03 -0.54
C VAL A 157 5.54 4.40 -0.50
N CYS A 158 6.02 5.03 -1.58
CA CYS A 158 7.41 5.44 -1.69
C CYS A 158 7.79 6.49 -0.64
N ARG A 159 6.95 7.50 -0.42
CA ARG A 159 7.20 8.54 0.58
C ARG A 159 5.90 9.06 1.14
N LEU A 160 5.88 9.28 2.45
CA LEU A 160 4.76 9.81 3.20
C LEU A 160 5.27 10.98 4.04
N GLU A 161 4.88 12.20 3.67
CA GLU A 161 5.26 13.40 4.39
C GLU A 161 4.17 13.79 5.42
N GLU A 162 4.56 14.51 6.46
CA GLU A 162 3.64 14.94 7.53
C GLU A 162 2.40 15.67 7.01
N LYS A 163 2.55 16.49 5.96
CA LYS A 163 1.43 17.19 5.31
C LYS A 163 0.36 16.24 4.74
N ASP A 164 0.74 15.01 4.41
CA ASP A 164 -0.11 14.00 3.79
C ASP A 164 -0.77 13.07 4.83
N PHE A 165 -0.42 13.16 6.13
CA PHE A 165 -0.93 12.23 7.14
C PHE A 165 -2.45 12.22 7.24
N THR A 166 -3.08 13.40 7.16
CA THR A 166 -4.54 13.52 7.27
C THR A 166 -5.25 12.88 6.07
N SER A 167 -4.75 13.06 4.85
CA SER A 167 -5.33 12.46 3.66
C SER A 167 -5.01 10.97 3.55
N PHE A 168 -3.80 10.57 3.92
CA PHE A 168 -3.40 9.18 4.06
C PHE A 168 -4.31 8.43 5.03
N ARG A 169 -4.60 9.02 6.20
CA ARG A 169 -5.54 8.47 7.17
C ARG A 169 -6.92 8.23 6.56
N ARG A 170 -7.51 9.26 5.92
CA ARG A 170 -8.82 9.14 5.23
C ARG A 170 -8.81 8.06 4.15
N PHE A 171 -7.68 7.88 3.47
CA PHE A 171 -7.49 6.83 2.48
C PHE A 171 -7.44 5.44 3.13
N ILE A 172 -6.63 5.29 4.19
CA ILE A 172 -6.48 4.04 4.95
C ILE A 172 -7.79 3.58 5.58
N GLU A 173 -8.58 4.51 6.14
CA GLU A 173 -9.88 4.21 6.76
C GLU A 173 -10.91 3.61 5.79
N LYS A 174 -10.68 3.69 4.46
CA LYS A 174 -11.53 3.04 3.45
C LYS A 174 -11.17 1.58 3.20
N LEU A 175 -10.04 1.12 3.70
CA LEU A 175 -9.53 -0.21 3.43
C LEU A 175 -10.07 -1.19 4.48
N SER A 176 -10.56 -2.35 4.05
CA SER A 176 -10.99 -3.42 4.97
C SER A 176 -9.87 -4.40 5.32
N SER A 177 -8.88 -4.56 4.44
CA SER A 177 -7.76 -5.46 4.66
C SER A 177 -6.53 -5.04 3.85
N ILE A 178 -5.37 -5.23 4.46
CA ILE A 178 -4.06 -5.12 3.81
C ILE A 178 -3.22 -6.32 4.23
N ASN A 179 -2.64 -7.05 3.28
CA ASN A 179 -1.74 -8.17 3.59
C ASN A 179 -0.30 -7.68 3.75
N LYS A 180 0.14 -6.80 2.85
CA LYS A 180 1.48 -6.22 2.84
C LYS A 180 1.43 -4.69 2.74
N LEU A 181 1.98 -4.02 3.74
CA LEU A 181 2.11 -2.57 3.76
C LEU A 181 3.60 -2.18 3.76
N VAL A 182 3.98 -1.38 2.78
CA VAL A 182 5.33 -0.83 2.65
C VAL A 182 5.23 0.69 2.62
N ILE A 183 5.83 1.35 3.61
CA ILE A 183 6.07 2.79 3.63
C ILE A 183 7.58 2.97 3.57
N GLN A 184 8.11 3.26 2.39
CA GLN A 184 9.57 3.26 2.20
C GLN A 184 10.24 4.44 2.90
N HIS A 185 9.57 5.58 2.98
CA HIS A 185 10.08 6.78 3.64
C HIS A 185 8.96 7.53 4.35
N ILE A 186 9.00 7.59 5.67
CA ILE A 186 8.16 8.50 6.44
C ILE A 186 8.99 9.70 6.89
N CYS A 187 8.59 10.89 6.44
CA CYS A 187 9.26 12.14 6.73
C CYS A 187 8.35 13.05 7.57
N SER A 188 8.71 13.27 8.83
CA SER A 188 8.10 14.30 9.67
C SER A 188 9.19 15.20 10.24
N PRO A 189 9.19 16.51 9.92
CA PRO A 189 10.11 17.47 10.52
C PRO A 189 9.73 17.80 11.97
N SER A 190 8.54 17.44 12.43
CA SER A 190 8.15 17.62 13.83
C SER A 190 9.05 16.76 14.75
N ALA A 191 9.72 17.41 15.69
CA ALA A 191 10.69 16.78 16.59
C ALA A 191 10.02 16.03 17.77
N GLU A 192 8.69 16.07 17.86
CA GLU A 192 7.95 15.42 18.94
C GLU A 192 7.53 14.02 18.53
N ALA A 193 7.88 13.04 19.36
CA ALA A 193 7.35 11.69 19.26
C ALA A 193 5.84 11.72 19.53
N LYS A 194 5.06 11.91 18.46
CA LYS A 194 3.61 11.68 18.46
C LYS A 194 3.34 10.21 18.13
N ASP A 195 2.23 9.68 18.63
CA ASP A 195 1.79 8.33 18.28
C ASP A 195 1.27 8.31 16.83
N ILE A 196 2.22 8.19 15.90
CA ILE A 196 1.93 8.22 14.48
C ILE A 196 1.14 7.00 14.02
N LEU A 197 1.21 5.85 14.71
CA LEU A 197 0.32 4.73 14.37
C LEU A 197 -1.15 5.11 14.50
N SER A 198 -1.49 5.80 15.57
CA SER A 198 -2.84 6.30 15.81
C SER A 198 -3.21 7.37 14.80
N ASP A 199 -2.29 8.27 14.46
CA ASP A 199 -2.51 9.31 13.46
C ASP A 199 -2.71 8.73 12.05
N LEU A 200 -1.95 7.69 11.68
CA LEU A 200 -2.05 7.00 10.40
C LEU A 200 -3.17 5.93 10.38
N SER A 201 -3.84 5.69 11.51
CA SER A 201 -4.89 4.67 11.67
C SER A 201 -4.47 3.25 11.26
N LEU A 202 -3.17 2.93 11.36
CA LEU A 202 -2.63 1.62 11.01
C LEU A 202 -3.01 0.54 12.04
N SER A 203 -3.42 0.96 13.24
CA SER A 203 -3.93 0.06 14.29
C SER A 203 -5.24 -0.64 13.94
N SER A 204 -5.92 -0.20 12.88
CA SER A 204 -7.17 -0.80 12.39
C SER A 204 -7.00 -2.11 11.63
N PHE A 205 -5.77 -2.44 11.21
CA PHE A 205 -5.48 -3.66 10.47
C PHE A 205 -4.96 -4.77 11.39
N ASP A 206 -5.64 -5.91 11.33
CA ASP A 206 -5.31 -7.16 12.01
C ASP A 206 -4.92 -8.30 11.05
N THR A 207 -4.83 -8.00 9.75
CA THR A 207 -4.52 -8.95 8.66
C THR A 207 -3.13 -8.79 8.05
N ILE A 208 -2.26 -7.94 8.61
CA ILE A 208 -0.96 -7.65 8.00
C ILE A 208 -0.01 -8.83 8.24
N GLU A 209 0.43 -9.44 7.15
CA GLU A 209 1.43 -10.52 7.13
C GLU A 209 2.86 -9.97 6.97
N SER A 210 2.99 -8.83 6.27
CA SER A 210 4.28 -8.17 6.06
C SER A 210 4.18 -6.65 6.17
N PHE A 211 5.01 -6.06 7.01
CA PHE A 211 5.05 -4.62 7.23
C PHE A 211 6.46 -4.08 7.04
N LYS A 212 6.63 -3.03 6.24
CA LYS A 212 7.87 -2.27 6.12
C LYS A 212 7.59 -0.81 6.40
N ILE A 213 8.39 -0.20 7.27
CA ILE A 213 8.44 1.24 7.46
C ILE A 213 9.88 1.70 7.60
N SER A 214 10.27 2.79 6.96
CA SER A 214 11.56 3.42 7.22
C SER A 214 11.44 4.93 7.40
N GLU A 215 12.13 5.47 8.40
CA GLU A 215 12.21 6.92 8.64
C GLU A 215 13.14 7.61 7.67
N CYS A 216 12.83 8.87 7.37
CA CYS A 216 13.80 9.80 6.78
C CYS A 216 14.89 10.16 7.80
N HIS A 217 16.06 10.60 7.32
CA HIS A 217 17.24 10.84 8.15
C HIS A 217 17.01 11.71 9.41
N GLU A 218 16.18 12.74 9.29
CA GLU A 218 15.90 13.70 10.38
C GLU A 218 14.69 13.31 11.23
N THR A 219 13.95 12.28 10.82
CA THR A 219 12.69 11.86 11.44
C THR A 219 12.94 10.83 12.53
N LYS A 220 12.33 11.02 13.71
CA LYS A 220 12.47 10.17 14.90
C LYS A 220 11.11 9.95 15.58
N ILE A 221 10.21 9.33 14.84
CA ILE A 221 8.80 9.15 15.19
C ILE A 221 8.44 7.69 15.49
N LEU A 222 9.27 6.73 15.05
CA LEU A 222 9.06 5.33 15.38
C LEU A 222 9.37 5.11 16.86
N SER A 223 8.46 4.39 17.53
CA SER A 223 8.56 4.06 18.95
C SER A 223 8.50 2.55 19.15
N ILE A 224 8.98 2.09 20.30
CA ILE A 224 8.90 0.66 20.65
C ILE A 224 7.45 0.21 20.84
N ASP A 225 6.60 1.09 21.38
CA ASP A 225 5.18 0.82 21.58
C ASP A 225 4.50 0.52 20.23
N MET A 226 4.87 1.26 19.18
CA MET A 226 4.39 0.99 17.82
C MET A 226 4.76 -0.41 17.33
N VAL A 227 6.02 -0.82 17.52
CA VAL A 227 6.51 -2.13 17.09
C VAL A 227 5.82 -3.27 17.85
N THR A 228 5.70 -3.14 19.16
CA THR A 228 5.07 -4.15 20.02
C THR A 228 3.58 -4.27 19.73
N ASP A 229 2.89 -3.15 19.50
CA ASP A 229 1.48 -3.12 19.09
C ASP A 229 1.24 -3.82 17.75
N LEU A 230 2.14 -3.64 16.77
CA LEU A 230 2.04 -4.32 15.47
C LEU A 230 2.08 -5.84 15.63
N PHE A 231 3.05 -6.38 16.38
CA PHE A 231 3.14 -7.82 16.65
C PHE A 231 1.95 -8.35 17.43
N ARG A 232 1.43 -7.56 18.38
CA ARG A 232 0.29 -7.96 19.21
C ARG A 232 -1.01 -8.03 18.40
N LYS A 233 -1.25 -7.05 17.52
CA LYS A 233 -2.47 -6.93 16.73
C LYS A 233 -2.47 -7.88 15.52
N ASN A 234 -1.29 -8.18 14.96
CA ASN A 234 -1.14 -9.02 13.77
C ASN A 234 -0.40 -10.32 14.11
N PRO A 235 -1.10 -11.34 14.66
CA PRO A 235 -0.47 -12.61 15.05
C PRO A 235 0.10 -13.41 13.86
N ASP A 236 -0.33 -13.10 12.65
CA ASP A 236 0.14 -13.70 11.40
C ASP A 236 1.29 -12.90 10.74
N LEU A 237 1.80 -11.83 11.39
CA LEU A 237 2.93 -11.03 10.91
C LEU A 237 4.22 -11.88 10.88
N THR A 238 4.69 -12.22 9.69
CA THR A 238 5.92 -13.03 9.49
C THR A 238 7.15 -12.16 9.26
N ASP A 239 6.97 -11.00 8.65
CA ASP A 239 8.05 -10.11 8.22
C ASP A 239 7.78 -8.67 8.64
N LEU A 240 8.59 -8.17 9.57
CA LEU A 240 8.65 -6.76 9.95
C LEU A 240 9.97 -6.16 9.49
N ILE A 241 9.94 -5.07 8.74
CA ILE A 241 11.12 -4.33 8.28
C ILE A 241 11.04 -2.90 8.84
N ILE A 242 12.07 -2.50 9.57
CA ILE A 242 12.17 -1.18 10.19
C ILE A 242 13.45 -0.52 9.72
N GLY A 243 13.36 0.64 9.10
CA GLY A 243 14.50 1.49 8.80
C GLY A 243 14.53 2.74 9.68
N SER A 244 15.69 3.03 10.27
CA SER A 244 15.87 4.24 11.09
C SER A 244 17.35 4.63 11.17
N MET A 245 17.61 5.93 11.36
CA MET A 245 18.92 6.45 11.77
C MET A 245 19.11 6.48 13.29
N ASN A 246 18.05 6.23 14.06
CA ASN A 246 18.07 6.28 15.51
C ASN A 246 18.59 4.95 16.09
N ILE A 247 19.90 4.90 16.38
CA ILE A 247 20.56 3.71 16.93
C ILE A 247 19.94 3.28 18.27
N GLU A 248 19.61 4.22 19.15
CA GLU A 248 19.02 3.93 20.45
C GLU A 248 17.66 3.22 20.28
N PHE A 249 16.84 3.72 19.35
CA PHE A 249 15.57 3.07 18.99
C PHE A 249 15.79 1.66 18.43
N LEU A 250 16.69 1.49 17.46
CA LEU A 250 16.99 0.16 16.88
C LEU A 250 17.50 -0.83 17.95
N GLN A 251 18.30 -0.36 18.90
CA GLN A 251 18.79 -1.15 20.03
C GLN A 251 17.65 -1.59 20.96
N ILE A 252 16.72 -0.70 21.28
CA ILE A 252 15.53 -1.00 22.09
C ILE A 252 14.65 -2.02 21.36
N VAL A 253 14.37 -1.80 20.07
CA VAL A 253 13.59 -2.71 19.22
C VAL A 253 14.23 -4.10 19.16
N PHE A 254 15.55 -4.16 18.97
CA PHE A 254 16.29 -5.42 18.98
C PHE A 254 16.10 -6.20 20.28
N LYS A 255 16.29 -5.51 21.42
CA LYS A 255 16.15 -6.12 22.76
C LYS A 255 14.72 -6.62 22.98
N GLU A 256 13.74 -5.74 22.75
CA GLU A 256 12.33 -6.02 23.00
C GLU A 256 11.78 -7.14 22.10
N PHE A 257 12.20 -7.19 20.83
CA PHE A 257 11.78 -8.25 19.92
C PHE A 257 12.17 -9.64 20.44
N PHE A 258 13.33 -9.79 21.10
CA PHE A 258 13.73 -11.08 21.68
C PHE A 258 13.06 -11.39 23.02
N THR A 259 12.75 -10.38 23.83
CA THR A 259 12.13 -10.54 25.16
C THR A 259 10.61 -10.67 25.11
N MET A 260 9.94 -10.07 24.11
CA MET A 260 8.48 -10.06 24.03
C MET A 260 7.89 -11.47 23.98
N GLU A 261 6.80 -11.68 24.72
CA GLU A 261 6.03 -12.91 24.65
C GLU A 261 5.32 -13.01 23.29
N GLN A 262 5.26 -14.23 22.75
CA GLN A 262 4.62 -14.43 21.46
C GLN A 262 3.10 -14.47 21.58
N PRO A 263 2.37 -13.93 20.59
CA PRO A 263 0.93 -14.01 20.55
C PRO A 263 0.46 -15.47 20.60
N LEU A 264 -0.58 -15.73 21.40
CA LEU A 264 -1.23 -17.05 21.55
C LEU A 264 -1.68 -17.67 20.22
N ASN A 265 -1.95 -16.83 19.22
CA ASN A 265 -2.62 -17.20 17.96
C ASN A 265 -1.69 -17.69 16.86
N MET A 266 -0.38 -17.85 17.08
CA MET A 266 0.45 -18.58 16.13
C MET A 266 -0.02 -20.04 16.07
N ARG A 267 -0.92 -20.31 15.12
CA ARG A 267 -1.55 -21.61 14.95
C ARG A 267 -0.41 -22.61 14.74
N CYS A 268 -0.09 -23.42 15.76
CA CYS A 268 0.89 -24.51 15.74
C CYS A 268 0.59 -25.60 14.69
N LYS A 269 -0.30 -25.34 13.72
CA LYS A 269 -0.87 -26.32 12.83
C LYS A 269 -0.19 -26.43 11.48
N ASN A 270 0.60 -25.47 10.95
CA ASN A 270 1.48 -25.74 9.79
C ASN A 270 2.52 -24.62 9.48
N THR A 271 3.77 -25.06 9.37
CA THR A 271 4.94 -24.56 8.60
C THR A 271 5.66 -23.25 8.92
N HIS A 272 5.07 -22.20 9.50
CA HIS A 272 5.79 -20.93 9.69
C HIS A 272 6.05 -20.65 11.18
N ASN A 273 7.18 -21.15 11.67
CA ASN A 273 7.62 -20.96 13.05
C ASN A 273 8.71 -19.89 13.18
N ALA A 274 8.89 -19.10 12.14
CA ALA A 274 9.95 -18.11 12.05
C ALA A 274 9.32 -16.73 11.95
N ILE A 275 9.77 -15.83 12.83
CA ILE A 275 9.41 -14.41 12.79
C ILE A 275 10.66 -13.66 12.39
N PHE A 276 10.57 -12.82 11.36
CA PHE A 276 11.68 -12.05 10.85
C PHE A 276 11.48 -10.57 11.18
N LEU A 277 12.45 -10.02 11.89
CA LEU A 277 12.64 -8.58 12.04
C LEU A 277 13.86 -8.19 11.21
N LYS A 278 13.69 -7.29 10.25
CA LYS A 278 14.80 -6.74 9.47
C LYS A 278 15.01 -5.30 9.90
N LEU A 279 16.19 -5.01 10.44
CA LEU A 279 16.57 -3.65 10.85
C LEU A 279 17.49 -3.07 9.78
N HIS A 280 17.05 -1.96 9.22
CA HIS A 280 17.77 -1.19 8.23
C HIS A 280 18.35 0.05 8.91
N TYR A 281 19.66 0.23 8.75
CA TYR A 281 20.38 1.34 9.36
C TYR A 281 21.07 2.12 8.25
N GLY A 282 20.80 3.43 8.18
CA GLY A 282 21.41 4.29 7.16
C GLY A 282 22.84 4.74 7.47
N GLY A 283 23.44 4.27 8.57
CA GLY A 283 24.85 4.45 8.89
C GLY A 283 25.69 3.19 8.67
N GLU A 284 26.88 3.13 9.26
CA GLU A 284 27.76 1.96 9.14
C GLU A 284 27.22 0.76 9.92
N ILE A 285 26.84 -0.32 9.22
CA ILE A 285 26.31 -1.53 9.87
C ILE A 285 27.25 -2.14 10.87
N LYS A 286 28.56 -2.11 10.60
CA LYS A 286 29.56 -2.64 11.53
C LYS A 286 29.45 -1.99 12.90
N HIS A 287 29.23 -0.68 12.93
CA HIS A 287 29.04 0.06 14.18
C HIS A 287 27.76 -0.39 14.91
N LEU A 288 26.65 -0.55 14.18
CA LEU A 288 25.41 -1.07 14.77
C LEU A 288 25.58 -2.50 15.31
N VAL A 289 26.26 -3.39 14.57
CA VAL A 289 26.56 -4.76 15.01
C VAL A 289 27.34 -4.74 16.32
N GLU A 290 28.40 -3.92 16.43
CA GLU A 290 29.20 -3.82 17.65
C GLU A 290 28.35 -3.38 18.87
N ILE A 291 27.42 -2.45 18.67
CA ILE A 291 26.47 -2.01 19.71
C ILE A 291 25.52 -3.15 20.10
N LEU A 292 24.90 -3.82 19.14
CA LEU A 292 23.94 -4.89 19.40
C LEU A 292 24.62 -6.13 20.00
N SER A 293 25.87 -6.41 19.65
CA SER A 293 26.65 -7.51 20.24
C SER A 293 26.94 -7.30 21.73
N ASN A 294 26.95 -6.06 22.22
CA ASN A 294 26.99 -5.80 23.66
C ASN A 294 25.65 -6.15 24.33
N VAL A 295 24.52 -5.82 23.68
CA VAL A 295 23.17 -6.17 24.17
C VAL A 295 22.94 -7.68 24.18
N LEU A 296 23.50 -8.42 23.22
CA LEU A 296 23.41 -9.88 23.18
C LEU A 296 23.89 -10.56 24.46
N ARG A 297 24.89 -9.98 25.15
CA ARG A 297 25.42 -10.54 26.39
C ARG A 297 24.40 -10.54 27.53
N GLU A 298 23.37 -9.70 27.43
CA GLU A 298 22.25 -9.64 28.38
C GLU A 298 21.13 -10.64 28.03
N LEU A 299 21.18 -11.28 26.85
CA LEU A 299 20.12 -12.14 26.33
C LEU A 299 20.55 -13.61 26.33
N GLU A 300 20.07 -14.39 27.31
CA GLU A 300 20.52 -15.78 27.56
C GLU A 300 20.27 -16.80 26.43
N ASN A 301 19.55 -16.44 25.36
CA ASN A 301 19.13 -17.38 24.31
C ASN A 301 19.22 -16.81 22.90
N VAL A 302 20.08 -15.81 22.68
CA VAL A 302 20.28 -15.21 21.37
C VAL A 302 21.71 -15.48 20.92
N GLN A 303 21.86 -15.93 19.70
CA GLN A 303 23.17 -16.22 19.10
C GLN A 303 23.29 -15.47 17.77
N GLU A 304 24.48 -14.98 17.49
CA GLU A 304 24.86 -14.50 16.16
C GLU A 304 25.13 -15.71 15.27
N LEU A 305 24.37 -15.84 14.18
CA LEU A 305 24.42 -17.00 13.29
C LEU A 305 25.38 -16.77 12.12
N ASP A 306 25.33 -15.59 11.52
CA ASP A 306 26.06 -15.25 10.32
C ASP A 306 26.38 -13.76 10.28
N TYR A 307 27.63 -13.45 10.00
CA TYR A 307 28.12 -12.10 9.69
C TYR A 307 28.85 -12.18 8.35
N SER A 308 28.21 -11.64 7.31
CA SER A 308 28.77 -11.53 5.97
C SER A 308 29.19 -10.08 5.73
N PRO A 309 30.47 -9.72 5.93
CA PRO A 309 30.95 -8.36 5.79
C PRO A 309 30.89 -7.84 4.36
N GLU A 310 30.98 -8.71 3.35
CA GLU A 310 30.84 -8.35 1.93
C GLU A 310 30.30 -9.55 1.12
N PRO A 311 29.56 -9.32 0.02
CA PRO A 311 29.08 -8.02 -0.49
C PRO A 311 27.78 -7.55 0.17
N TRP A 312 27.14 -8.39 0.99
CA TRP A 312 25.76 -8.16 1.45
C TRP A 312 25.66 -7.38 2.77
N ARG A 313 26.78 -7.16 3.47
CA ARG A 313 26.88 -6.43 4.75
C ARG A 313 25.72 -6.75 5.69
N ARG A 314 25.57 -8.04 5.98
CA ARG A 314 24.44 -8.58 6.75
C ARG A 314 24.94 -9.23 8.02
N ALA A 315 24.23 -8.97 9.12
CA ALA A 315 24.36 -9.72 10.36
C ALA A 315 23.02 -10.39 10.69
N THR A 316 23.05 -11.64 11.15
CA THR A 316 21.85 -12.38 11.52
C THR A 316 21.96 -12.87 12.96
N PHE A 317 20.96 -12.52 13.77
CA PHE A 317 20.81 -12.98 15.15
C PHE A 317 19.59 -13.88 15.24
N VAL A 318 19.71 -14.98 15.98
CA VAL A 318 18.65 -15.97 16.13
C VAL A 318 18.41 -16.33 17.58
N SER A 319 17.15 -16.47 17.94
CA SER A 319 16.73 -17.14 19.17
C SER A 319 15.75 -18.24 18.82
N SER A 320 15.88 -19.41 19.46
CA SER A 320 14.94 -20.51 19.30
C SER A 320 14.48 -20.97 20.67
N LYS A 321 13.17 -20.92 20.91
CA LYS A 321 12.56 -21.32 22.19
C LYS A 321 11.43 -22.30 21.93
N ASP A 322 11.22 -23.23 22.85
CA ASP A 322 10.06 -24.11 22.82
C ASP A 322 8.78 -23.28 23.06
N CYS A 323 7.77 -23.51 22.24
CA CYS A 323 6.45 -22.91 22.39
C CYS A 323 5.83 -23.36 23.71
N LYS A 324 5.66 -22.41 24.64
CA LYS A 324 5.04 -22.66 25.96
C LYS A 324 3.64 -23.29 25.85
N TYR A 325 2.93 -23.07 24.74
CA TYR A 325 1.56 -23.52 24.52
C TYR A 325 1.45 -24.88 23.82
N CYS A 326 2.52 -25.37 23.18
CA CYS A 326 2.49 -26.58 22.36
C CYS A 326 3.23 -27.75 23.06
N LEU A 327 2.77 -28.08 24.28
CA LEU A 327 3.35 -29.06 25.22
C LEU A 327 3.60 -30.45 24.61
N LYS A 328 2.76 -30.89 23.66
CA LYS A 328 2.84 -32.24 23.09
C LYS A 328 3.80 -32.36 21.91
N ARG A 329 4.15 -31.26 21.23
CA ARG A 329 4.85 -31.31 19.93
C ARG A 329 6.27 -30.75 19.95
N LYS A 330 6.80 -30.33 21.13
CA LYS A 330 8.11 -29.64 21.25
C LYS A 330 8.32 -28.64 20.11
N HIS A 331 7.27 -27.88 19.84
CA HIS A 331 7.24 -26.96 18.72
C HIS A 331 8.19 -25.81 19.05
N LYS A 332 9.22 -25.62 18.22
CA LYS A 332 10.17 -24.53 18.39
C LYS A 332 9.71 -23.32 17.60
N ILE A 333 9.80 -22.16 18.21
CA ILE A 333 9.58 -20.88 17.55
C ILE A 333 10.92 -20.15 17.50
N SER A 334 11.28 -19.75 16.29
CA SER A 334 12.52 -19.07 15.99
C SER A 334 12.25 -17.60 15.69
N LYS A 335 13.01 -16.72 16.33
CA LYS A 335 13.01 -15.29 16.05
C LYS A 335 14.33 -14.96 15.37
N TYR A 336 14.25 -14.25 14.25
CA TYR A 336 15.41 -13.81 13.49
C TYR A 336 15.43 -12.30 13.44
N VAL A 337 16.56 -11.70 13.82
CA VAL A 337 16.85 -10.31 13.51
C VAL A 337 17.92 -10.27 12.44
N ILE A 338 17.63 -9.60 11.33
CA ILE A 338 18.57 -9.43 10.21
C ILE A 338 18.89 -7.95 10.11
N LEU A 339 20.17 -7.60 10.23
CA LEU A 339 20.63 -6.26 9.93
C LEU A 339 20.98 -6.17 8.45
N CYS A 340 20.45 -5.16 7.76
CA CYS A 340 20.67 -4.95 6.34
C CYS A 340 21.08 -3.50 6.06
N GLU A 341 21.88 -3.31 5.02
CA GLU A 341 22.24 -1.98 4.55
C GLU A 341 21.11 -1.47 3.68
N ASP A 342 20.76 -0.20 3.86
CA ASP A 342 19.58 0.37 3.24
C ASP A 342 19.81 0.55 1.73
N LEU A 343 19.24 -0.35 0.93
CA LEU A 343 19.10 -0.15 -0.52
C LEU A 343 17.82 0.64 -0.78
N LEU A 344 17.87 1.93 -0.49
CA LEU A 344 16.75 2.85 -0.67
C LEU A 344 16.66 3.25 -2.15
N ASN A 345 16.05 2.40 -2.97
CA ASN A 345 15.66 2.73 -4.35
C ASN A 345 14.13 2.90 -4.39
N CYS A 346 13.68 4.15 -4.37
CA CYS A 346 12.31 4.55 -4.69
C CYS A 346 12.22 5.09 -6.10
#